data_AF-A0A3A5UV00-F1
#
_entry.id   AF-A0A3A5UV00-F1
#
_cell.length_a   1.000
_cell.length_b   1.000
_cell.length_c   1.000
_cell.angle_alpha   90.00
_cell.angle_beta   90.00
_cell.angle_gamma   90.00
#
_symmetry.space_group_name_H-M   'P 1'
#
loop_
_entity.id
_entity.type
_entity.pdbx_description
1 polymer ?
#
loop_
_entity_poly.entity_id
_entity_poly.type
_entity_poly.pdbx_seq_one_letter_code
_entity_poly.pdbx_strand_id
1 'polypeptide(L)'
;MARREEKVDAELLARLESGSGDRIRVPLPNRKVNEMFAIADMILGGRRVRSICEDGQTRLARIPGKMRRRQWVREGDLITLQPWEFQDEKANVCMRYTKTQSLYLSRKGVLPEIVDLFGMSEDSHLKTEEDIEINEQEETNIEITTEPEINKEPHNNPPSVENDADDDIDSFFG
;
A
#
# COMPACT_ATOMS: atom_id res chain seq x y z
N MET A 1 16.37 -21.21 -7.91
CA MET A 1 16.32 -20.62 -9.26
C MET A 1 16.23 -19.11 -9.12
N ALA A 2 17.12 -18.35 -9.76
CA ALA A 2 17.19 -16.91 -9.61
C ALA A 2 15.90 -16.23 -10.10
N ARG A 3 15.39 -15.31 -9.27
CA ARG A 3 14.24 -14.44 -9.53
C ARG A 3 14.60 -13.54 -10.73
N ARG A 4 14.11 -13.85 -11.93
CA ARG A 4 14.21 -12.92 -13.07
C ARG A 4 13.25 -11.76 -12.78
N GLU A 5 13.80 -10.64 -12.35
CA GLU A 5 13.09 -9.37 -12.25
C GLU A 5 12.66 -8.92 -13.65
N GLU A 6 11.41 -8.45 -13.75
CA GLU A 6 10.88 -7.88 -14.98
C GLU A 6 11.43 -6.45 -15.10
N LYS A 7 12.32 -6.22 -16.07
CA LYS A 7 12.85 -4.89 -16.36
C LYS A 7 11.86 -4.10 -17.22
N VAL A 8 11.93 -2.78 -17.15
CA VAL A 8 11.17 -1.89 -18.02
C VAL A 8 11.76 -1.95 -19.43
N ASP A 9 10.93 -2.27 -20.41
CA ASP A 9 11.31 -2.28 -21.83
C ASP A 9 11.18 -0.86 -22.40
N ALA A 10 12.30 -0.15 -22.53
CA ALA A 10 12.33 1.25 -22.99
C ALA A 10 11.72 1.44 -24.39
N GLU A 11 11.96 0.50 -25.30
CA GLU A 11 11.40 0.54 -26.66
C GLU A 11 9.87 0.39 -26.65
N LEU A 12 9.34 -0.53 -25.83
CA LEU A 12 7.90 -0.73 -25.69
C LEU A 12 7.24 0.51 -25.06
N LEU A 13 7.89 1.11 -24.06
CA LEU A 13 7.41 2.34 -23.44
C LEU A 13 7.33 3.49 -24.46
N ALA A 14 8.39 3.71 -25.25
CA ALA A 14 8.42 4.73 -26.28
C ALA A 14 7.34 4.50 -27.37
N ARG A 15 7.05 3.24 -27.71
CA ARG A 15 5.94 2.89 -28.62
C ARG A 15 4.57 3.21 -28.02
N LEU A 16 4.38 3.00 -26.72
CA LEU A 16 3.13 3.37 -26.01
C LEU A 16 2.94 4.90 -25.95
N GLU A 17 4.03 5.66 -25.82
CA GLU A 17 4.02 7.13 -25.71
C GLU A 17 3.91 7.85 -27.07
N SER A 18 4.57 7.34 -28.11
CA SER A 18 4.72 8.04 -29.42
C SER A 18 3.44 8.14 -30.26
N GLY A 19 2.37 7.42 -29.91
CA GLY A 19 1.03 7.63 -30.45
C GLY A 19 0.82 7.39 -31.95
N SER A 20 1.85 6.98 -32.71
CA SER A 20 1.80 6.91 -34.18
C SER A 20 1.86 5.47 -34.71
N GLY A 21 0.93 5.14 -35.61
CA GLY A 21 0.98 3.98 -36.50
C GLY A 21 0.42 2.67 -35.94
N ASP A 22 0.95 2.17 -34.83
CA ASP A 22 0.62 0.85 -34.28
C ASP A 22 0.38 0.93 -32.76
N ARG A 23 -0.79 1.44 -32.38
CA ARG A 23 -1.10 1.80 -30.99
C ARG A 23 -1.45 0.54 -30.17
N ILE A 24 -0.45 -0.05 -29.53
CA ILE A 24 -0.70 -1.02 -28.46
C ILE A 24 -1.47 -0.31 -27.34
N ARG A 25 -2.74 -0.65 -27.15
CA ARG A 25 -3.56 -0.03 -26.10
C ARG A 25 -3.43 -0.82 -24.80
N VAL A 26 -3.05 -0.12 -23.73
CA VAL A 26 -3.11 -0.69 -22.38
C VAL A 26 -4.58 -0.71 -21.92
N PRO A 27 -5.12 -1.88 -21.54
CA PRO A 27 -6.51 -1.99 -21.07
C PRO A 27 -6.69 -1.25 -19.74
N LEU A 28 -7.81 -0.54 -19.58
CA LEU A 28 -8.18 0.13 -18.33
C LEU A 28 -9.21 -0.70 -17.57
N PRO A 29 -9.28 -0.59 -16.23
CA PRO A 29 -10.29 -1.25 -15.42
C PRO A 29 -11.70 -0.79 -15.83
N ASN A 30 -12.62 -1.74 -15.94
CA ASN A 30 -14.00 -1.46 -16.26
C ASN A 30 -14.82 -1.05 -15.02
N ARG A 31 -14.99 0.26 -14.84
CA ARG A 31 -15.78 0.83 -13.75
C ARG A 31 -17.23 0.33 -13.69
N LYS A 32 -17.81 -0.12 -14.83
CA LYS A 32 -19.19 -0.63 -14.86
C LYS A 32 -19.36 -1.96 -14.13
N VAL A 33 -18.29 -2.74 -13.99
CA VAL A 33 -18.30 -4.05 -13.33
C VAL A 33 -17.58 -3.98 -11.97
N ASN A 34 -17.45 -2.75 -11.42
CA ASN A 34 -16.73 -2.47 -10.20
C ASN A 34 -15.26 -2.93 -10.24
N GLU A 35 -14.60 -2.84 -11.40
CA GLU A 35 -13.17 -3.08 -11.48
C GLU A 35 -12.39 -1.84 -11.04
N MET A 36 -11.29 -2.08 -10.33
CA MET A 36 -10.43 -1.05 -9.77
C MET A 36 -8.95 -1.40 -9.84
N PHE A 37 -8.11 -0.36 -9.80
CA PHE A 37 -6.67 -0.58 -9.66
C PHE A 37 -6.32 -1.02 -8.24
N ALA A 38 -5.29 -1.85 -8.15
CA ALA A 38 -4.71 -2.26 -6.89
C ALA A 38 -3.25 -2.67 -7.07
N ILE A 39 -2.50 -2.64 -5.98
CA ILE A 39 -1.16 -3.22 -5.91
C ILE A 39 -1.22 -4.53 -5.14
N ALA A 40 -0.50 -5.53 -5.63
CA ALA A 40 -0.24 -6.75 -4.89
C ALA A 40 0.76 -6.46 -3.76
N ASP A 41 0.30 -6.49 -2.51
CA ASP A 41 1.14 -6.26 -1.33
C ASP A 41 1.94 -7.54 -1.00
N MET A 42 1.24 -8.60 -0.58
CA MET A 42 1.87 -9.85 -0.14
C MET A 42 1.20 -11.09 -0.73
N ILE A 43 2.00 -12.07 -1.17
CA ILE A 43 1.48 -13.36 -1.67
C ILE A 43 1.27 -14.31 -0.50
N LEU A 44 0.02 -14.54 -0.12
CA LEU A 44 -0.36 -15.42 1.00
C LEU A 44 -0.25 -16.93 0.67
N GLY A 45 -0.06 -17.28 -0.61
CA GLY A 45 -0.10 -18.67 -1.08
C GLY A 45 -1.53 -19.16 -1.36
N GLY A 46 -1.66 -20.42 -1.80
CA GLY A 46 -2.98 -21.00 -2.09
C GLY A 46 -3.84 -20.24 -3.12
N ARG A 47 -3.19 -19.48 -4.04
CA ARG A 47 -3.83 -18.57 -5.02
C ARG A 47 -4.49 -17.32 -4.41
N ARG A 48 -4.09 -16.93 -3.21
CA ARG A 48 -4.54 -15.70 -2.55
C ARG A 48 -3.40 -14.69 -2.52
N VAL A 49 -3.75 -13.44 -2.73
CA VAL A 49 -2.85 -12.29 -2.63
C VAL A 49 -3.55 -11.22 -1.80
N ARG A 50 -2.81 -10.61 -0.88
CA ARG A 50 -3.23 -9.39 -0.18
C ARG A 50 -2.96 -8.23 -1.11
N SER A 51 -3.93 -7.36 -1.29
CA SER A 51 -3.83 -6.25 -2.23
C SER A 51 -4.41 -4.97 -1.68
N ILE A 52 -3.71 -3.87 -1.91
CA ILE A 52 -4.15 -2.51 -1.56
C ILE A 52 -4.87 -1.94 -2.76
N CYS A 53 -6.14 -1.62 -2.59
CA CYS A 53 -7.01 -1.11 -3.64
C CYS A 53 -6.93 0.42 -3.73
N GLU A 54 -7.42 0.98 -4.84
CA GLU A 54 -7.48 2.45 -5.04
C GLU A 54 -8.35 3.20 -4.04
N ASP A 55 -9.26 2.52 -3.36
CA ASP A 55 -10.09 3.08 -2.30
C ASP A 55 -9.38 3.08 -0.94
N GLY A 56 -8.12 2.64 -0.89
CA GLY A 56 -7.31 2.52 0.31
C GLY A 56 -7.62 1.32 1.18
N GLN A 57 -8.58 0.48 0.80
CA GLN A 57 -8.89 -0.74 1.55
C GLN A 57 -7.96 -1.88 1.13
N THR A 58 -7.61 -2.70 2.11
CA THR A 58 -6.86 -3.93 1.84
C THR A 58 -7.83 -5.09 1.67
N ARG A 59 -7.74 -5.78 0.53
CA ARG A 59 -8.60 -6.92 0.18
C ARG A 59 -7.80 -8.19 0.00
N LEU A 60 -8.45 -9.31 0.25
CA LEU A 60 -7.93 -10.63 -0.07
C LEU A 60 -8.43 -11.04 -1.46
N ALA A 61 -7.53 -10.97 -2.44
CA ALA A 61 -7.85 -11.26 -3.82
C ALA A 61 -7.51 -12.71 -4.21
N ARG A 62 -8.43 -13.35 -4.94
CA ARG A 62 -8.26 -14.68 -5.51
C ARG A 62 -7.67 -14.57 -6.92
N ILE A 63 -6.61 -15.33 -7.19
CA ILE A 63 -5.98 -15.41 -8.52
C ILE A 63 -6.67 -16.49 -9.36
N PRO A 64 -7.34 -16.14 -10.48
CA PRO A 64 -7.95 -17.13 -11.37
C PRO A 64 -6.92 -18.10 -11.95
N GLY A 65 -7.34 -19.34 -12.20
CA GLY A 65 -6.46 -20.37 -12.77
C GLY A 65 -5.92 -20.02 -14.16
N LYS A 66 -6.67 -19.22 -14.94
CA LYS A 66 -6.23 -18.68 -16.24
C LYS A 66 -5.01 -17.76 -16.08
N MET A 67 -5.04 -16.86 -15.09
CA MET A 67 -3.93 -15.96 -14.81
C MET A 67 -2.72 -16.73 -14.35
N ARG A 68 -2.87 -17.61 -13.35
CA ARG A 68 -1.75 -18.41 -12.81
C ARG A 68 -0.95 -19.16 -13.88
N ARG A 69 -1.59 -19.59 -14.96
CA ARG A 69 -0.93 -20.28 -16.08
C ARG A 69 -0.30 -19.33 -17.11
N ARG A 70 -0.78 -18.09 -17.25
CA ARG A 70 -0.36 -17.15 -18.31
C ARG A 70 0.51 -16.01 -17.80
N GLN A 71 0.18 -15.45 -16.64
CA GLN A 71 0.81 -14.28 -16.04
C GLN A 71 0.96 -14.51 -14.55
N TRP A 72 2.21 -14.61 -14.09
CA TRP A 72 2.50 -14.79 -12.67
C TRP A 72 2.46 -13.44 -11.98
N VAL A 73 1.63 -13.33 -10.95
CA VAL A 73 1.55 -12.12 -10.10
C VAL A 73 2.64 -12.19 -9.05
N ARG A 74 3.40 -11.11 -8.92
CA ARG A 74 4.42 -10.91 -7.88
C ARG A 74 3.98 -9.81 -6.92
N GLU A 75 4.69 -9.70 -5.81
CA GLU A 75 4.58 -8.58 -4.88
C GLU A 75 5.06 -7.30 -5.57
N GLY A 76 4.35 -6.19 -5.35
CA GLY A 76 4.58 -4.90 -6.01
C GLY A 76 4.06 -4.80 -7.45
N ASP A 77 3.38 -5.82 -7.99
CA ASP A 77 2.77 -5.74 -9.32
C ASP A 77 1.46 -4.94 -9.30
N LEU A 78 1.25 -4.10 -10.32
CA LEU A 78 -0.03 -3.44 -10.56
C LEU A 78 -1.04 -4.45 -11.15
N ILE A 79 -2.20 -4.54 -10.53
CA ILE A 79 -3.26 -5.46 -10.91
C ILE A 79 -4.62 -4.74 -10.98
N THR A 80 -5.55 -5.34 -11.72
CA THR A 80 -6.96 -4.96 -11.67
C THR A 80 -7.71 -5.95 -10.79
N LEU A 81 -8.50 -5.43 -9.85
CA LEU A 81 -9.33 -6.21 -8.96
C LEU A 81 -10.81 -5.95 -9.22
N GLN A 82 -11.60 -6.98 -8.95
CA GLN A 82 -13.04 -6.92 -8.91
C GLN A 82 -13.50 -7.40 -7.53
N PRO A 83 -13.94 -6.50 -6.61
CA PRO A 83 -14.52 -6.88 -5.34
C PRO A 83 -15.77 -7.74 -5.53
N TRP A 84 -16.08 -8.57 -4.53
CA TRP A 84 -17.33 -9.34 -4.53
C TRP A 84 -18.49 -8.47 -4.08
N GLU A 85 -19.64 -8.58 -4.74
CA GLU A 85 -20.82 -7.75 -4.43
C GLU A 85 -21.36 -7.94 -3.00
N PHE A 86 -21.07 -9.07 -2.36
CA PHE A 86 -21.57 -9.40 -1.01
C PHE A 86 -20.49 -9.39 0.07
N GLN A 87 -19.21 -9.27 -0.31
CA GLN A 87 -18.11 -9.25 0.66
C GLN A 87 -16.96 -8.40 0.11
N ASP A 88 -16.94 -7.13 0.53
CA ASP A 88 -15.94 -6.16 0.05
C ASP A 88 -14.51 -6.53 0.46
N GLU A 89 -14.32 -7.26 1.56
CA GLU A 89 -13.00 -7.75 1.99
C GLU A 89 -12.36 -8.71 0.98
N LYS A 90 -13.16 -9.30 0.09
CA LYS A 90 -12.72 -10.29 -0.90
C LYS A 90 -12.85 -9.75 -2.30
N ALA A 91 -11.89 -10.11 -3.14
CA ALA A 91 -11.88 -9.73 -4.54
C ALA A 91 -11.41 -10.88 -5.43
N ASN A 92 -11.62 -10.72 -6.74
CA ASN A 92 -10.98 -11.54 -7.76
C ASN A 92 -9.97 -10.67 -8.53
N VAL A 93 -8.81 -11.24 -8.84
CA VAL A 93 -7.85 -10.61 -9.76
C VAL A 93 -8.34 -10.78 -11.19
N CYS A 94 -8.48 -9.69 -11.93
CA CYS A 94 -8.91 -9.71 -13.33
C CYS A 94 -7.70 -9.80 -14.28
N MET A 95 -6.74 -8.90 -14.12
CA MET A 95 -5.52 -8.85 -14.95
C MET A 95 -4.31 -8.28 -14.20
N ARG A 96 -3.12 -8.57 -14.74
CA ARG A 96 -1.83 -8.05 -14.26
C ARG A 96 -1.22 -7.17 -15.34
N TYR A 97 -0.76 -5.98 -14.96
CA TYR A 97 -0.01 -5.11 -15.85
C TYR A 97 1.47 -5.48 -15.83
N THR A 98 2.15 -5.33 -16.97
CA THR A 98 3.61 -5.43 -17.01
C THR A 98 4.26 -4.22 -16.34
N LYS A 99 5.54 -4.32 -15.97
CA LYS A 99 6.27 -3.19 -15.37
C LYS A 99 6.21 -1.96 -16.28
N THR A 100 6.41 -2.16 -17.59
CA THR A 100 6.33 -1.11 -18.61
C THR A 100 4.93 -0.50 -18.74
N GLN A 101 3.87 -1.32 -18.69
CA GLN A 101 2.50 -0.82 -18.72
C GLN A 101 2.14 -0.02 -17.47
N SER A 102 2.60 -0.47 -16.30
CA SER A 102 2.38 0.21 -15.03
C SER A 102 3.04 1.60 -15.04
N LEU A 103 4.28 1.68 -15.52
CA LEU A 103 5.00 2.95 -15.67
C LEU A 103 4.32 3.87 -16.69
N TYR A 104 3.83 3.34 -17.82
CA TYR A 104 3.06 4.12 -18.79
C TYR A 104 1.78 4.70 -18.17
N LEU A 105 1.04 3.92 -17.37
CA LEU A 105 -0.18 4.37 -16.71
C LEU A 105 0.09 5.45 -15.65
N SER A 106 1.18 5.31 -14.90
CA SER A 106 1.68 6.32 -13.96
C SER A 106 2.02 7.63 -14.68
N ARG A 107 2.86 7.59 -15.72
CA ARG A 107 3.22 8.79 -16.52
C ARG A 107 2.03 9.50 -17.15
N LYS A 108 0.96 8.75 -17.44
CA LYS A 108 -0.27 9.31 -17.99
C LYS A 108 -1.19 9.95 -16.93
N GLY A 109 -0.89 9.78 -15.63
CA GLY A 109 -1.70 10.30 -14.53
C GLY A 109 -3.06 9.61 -14.40
N VAL A 110 -3.17 8.35 -14.84
CA VAL A 110 -4.43 7.57 -14.72
C VAL A 110 -4.49 6.81 -13.40
N LEU A 111 -3.34 6.54 -12.79
CA LEU A 111 -3.26 5.83 -11.51
C LEU A 111 -3.59 6.78 -10.36
N PRO A 112 -4.42 6.35 -9.40
CA PRO A 112 -4.60 7.04 -8.12
C PRO A 112 -3.28 7.07 -7.34
N GLU A 113 -3.05 8.15 -6.56
CA GLU A 113 -1.81 8.37 -5.79
C GLU A 113 -1.45 7.19 -4.88
N ILE A 114 -2.46 6.61 -4.20
CA ILE A 114 -2.27 5.45 -3.31
C ILE A 114 -1.76 4.19 -4.03
N VAL A 115 -2.01 4.08 -5.34
CA VAL A 115 -1.62 2.93 -6.16
C VAL A 115 -0.41 3.27 -7.05
N ASP A 116 0.09 4.51 -7.04
CA ASP A 116 1.21 4.90 -7.87
C ASP A 116 2.55 4.73 -7.16
N LEU A 117 3.01 3.48 -7.09
CA LEU A 117 4.38 3.15 -6.64
C LEU A 117 5.41 3.16 -7.78
N PHE A 118 4.98 3.42 -9.02
CA PHE A 118 5.82 3.32 -10.21
C PHE A 118 6.30 4.70 -10.67
N GLY A 119 5.54 5.74 -10.32
CA GLY A 119 5.85 7.14 -10.53
C GLY A 119 6.94 7.61 -9.60
N MET A 120 7.94 8.26 -10.18
CA MET A 120 8.98 8.99 -9.48
C MET A 120 8.38 10.17 -8.70
N SER A 121 7.88 9.91 -7.50
CA SER A 121 7.58 10.92 -6.48
C SER A 121 8.69 10.98 -5.41
N GLU A 122 9.91 10.55 -5.74
CA GLU A 122 11.09 10.83 -4.90
C GLU A 122 11.73 12.19 -5.23
N ASP A 123 11.28 12.90 -6.28
CA ASP A 123 11.74 14.27 -6.57
C ASP A 123 10.95 15.35 -5.80
N SER A 124 9.90 14.99 -5.07
CA SER A 124 9.14 15.93 -4.22
C SER A 124 9.58 15.92 -2.75
N HIS A 125 10.57 15.10 -2.38
CA HIS A 125 11.10 15.02 -1.01
C HIS A 125 12.54 15.52 -0.84
N LEU A 126 13.18 16.01 -1.90
CA LEU A 126 14.25 17.01 -1.75
C LEU A 126 13.58 18.36 -1.52
N LYS A 127 13.08 18.59 -0.30
CA LYS A 127 12.95 19.95 0.20
C LYS A 127 14.37 20.51 0.20
N THR A 128 14.68 21.40 -0.74
CA THR A 128 15.88 22.22 -0.67
C THR A 128 15.88 22.88 0.71
N GLU A 129 17.04 22.95 1.35
CA GLU A 129 17.23 23.49 2.71
C GLU A 129 16.67 24.93 2.88
N GLU A 130 16.34 25.59 1.78
CA GLU A 130 15.78 26.95 1.66
C GLU A 130 14.35 27.13 2.21
N ASP A 131 13.57 26.05 2.41
CA ASP A 131 12.17 26.17 2.92
C ASP A 131 12.05 26.15 4.46
N ILE A 132 13.14 25.93 5.21
CA ILE A 132 13.12 25.86 6.68
C ILE A 132 13.25 27.26 7.32
N GLU A 133 13.86 28.24 6.65
CA GLU A 133 14.18 29.54 7.26
C GLU A 133 13.01 30.52 7.34
N ILE A 134 11.86 30.25 6.73
CA ILE A 134 10.73 31.20 6.69
C ILE A 134 9.82 31.09 7.93
N ASN A 135 9.96 30.04 8.75
CA ASN A 135 8.99 29.76 9.84
C ASN A 135 9.47 30.10 11.26
N GLU A 136 10.54 30.89 11.43
CA GLU A 136 11.05 31.29 12.75
C GLU A 136 10.70 32.75 13.17
N GLN A 137 9.89 33.48 12.39
CA GLN A 137 9.62 34.90 12.69
C GLN A 137 8.14 35.28 12.69
N GLU A 138 7.31 34.62 13.52
CA GLU A 138 5.99 35.09 13.96
C GLU A 138 5.52 34.07 15.03
N GLU A 139 5.35 34.32 16.33
CA GLU A 139 5.22 35.54 17.11
C GLU A 139 5.80 35.32 18.52
N THR A 140 6.58 36.29 18.97
CA THR A 140 6.81 36.57 20.39
C THR A 140 5.69 37.49 20.86
N ASN A 141 4.87 37.06 21.83
CA ASN A 141 4.28 37.88 22.90
C ASN A 141 3.12 37.14 23.59
N ILE A 142 3.41 36.45 24.69
CA ILE A 142 2.47 36.36 25.81
C ILE A 142 3.25 36.67 27.09
N GLU A 143 2.92 37.82 27.67
CA GLU A 143 3.47 38.37 28.91
C GLU A 143 3.18 37.51 30.14
N ILE A 144 4.18 37.51 31.02
CA ILE A 144 4.24 36.84 32.31
C ILE A 144 3.49 37.68 33.36
N THR A 145 2.71 37.04 34.23
CA THR A 145 2.38 37.59 35.57
C THR A 145 2.33 36.49 36.63
N THR A 146 3.49 36.28 37.27
CA THR A 146 3.75 36.02 38.71
C THR A 146 2.86 35.04 39.52
N GLU A 147 3.41 33.82 39.76
CA GLU A 147 3.79 33.13 41.03
C GLU A 147 3.08 33.44 42.38
N PRO A 148 3.10 32.56 43.44
CA PRO A 148 4.08 31.47 43.69
C PRO A 148 3.57 30.13 44.31
N GLU A 149 4.44 29.11 44.13
CA GLU A 149 4.84 27.97 45.00
C GLU A 149 3.83 27.10 45.77
N ILE A 150 4.04 25.76 45.74
CA ILE A 150 4.37 24.90 46.92
C ILE A 150 4.53 23.42 46.47
N ASN A 151 5.79 22.98 46.40
CA ASN A 151 6.40 21.75 46.95
C ASN A 151 5.76 20.34 46.85
N LYS A 152 6.64 19.42 46.35
CA LYS A 152 6.92 18.02 46.76
C LYS A 152 6.23 16.85 46.02
N GLU A 153 7.05 16.08 45.29
CA GLU A 153 6.94 14.61 45.24
C GLU A 153 7.20 14.02 46.64
N PRO A 154 6.56 12.89 47.01
CA PRO A 154 7.25 11.61 46.83
C PRO A 154 6.36 10.40 46.48
N HIS A 155 7.03 9.39 45.92
CA HIS A 155 6.68 7.96 45.83
C HIS A 155 5.59 7.42 46.79
N ASN A 156 4.73 6.54 46.27
CA ASN A 156 4.24 5.36 47.00
C ASN A 156 3.98 4.17 46.06
N ASN A 157 4.45 3.01 46.50
CA ASN A 157 4.51 1.69 45.86
C ASN A 157 3.14 1.02 45.63
N PRO A 158 3.08 -0.06 44.80
CA PRO A 158 1.85 -0.62 44.26
C PRO A 158 1.20 -1.64 45.21
N PRO A 159 -0.12 -1.88 45.12
CA PRO A 159 -0.71 -3.09 45.68
C PRO A 159 -0.56 -4.26 44.70
N SER A 160 0.19 -5.26 45.16
CA SER A 160 0.18 -6.65 44.74
C SER A 160 -1.24 -7.23 44.71
N VAL A 161 -1.59 -7.93 43.63
CA VAL A 161 -2.65 -8.93 43.64
C VAL A 161 -2.08 -10.19 43.03
N GLU A 162 -1.70 -11.09 43.93
CA GLU A 162 -1.50 -12.51 43.69
C GLU A 162 -2.84 -13.11 43.28
N ASN A 163 -2.84 -13.88 42.19
CA ASN A 163 -3.82 -14.92 41.96
C ASN A 163 -3.06 -16.14 41.45
N ASP A 164 -2.58 -16.92 42.41
CA ASP A 164 -2.22 -18.31 42.23
C ASP A 164 -3.51 -19.11 41.98
N ALA A 165 -3.59 -19.76 40.82
CA ALA A 165 -4.41 -20.95 40.60
C ALA A 165 -3.90 -21.64 39.34
N ASP A 166 -2.79 -22.37 39.50
CA ASP A 166 -2.42 -23.45 38.60
C ASP A 166 -3.46 -24.57 38.77
N ASP A 167 -4.43 -24.65 37.86
CA ASP A 167 -5.33 -25.80 37.77
C ASP A 167 -4.71 -26.86 36.83
N ASP A 168 -4.28 -27.95 37.46
CA ASP A 168 -3.70 -29.17 36.91
C ASP A 168 -4.54 -29.80 35.79
N ILE A 169 -4.15 -29.57 34.53
CA ILE A 169 -4.78 -30.18 33.35
C ILE A 169 -4.07 -31.46 32.87
N ASP A 170 -3.54 -32.28 33.78
CA ASP A 170 -2.80 -33.51 33.40
C ASP A 170 -3.47 -34.83 33.79
N SER A 171 -4.79 -34.82 34.03
CA SER A 171 -5.57 -36.02 34.37
C SER A 171 -6.40 -36.62 33.21
N PHE A 172 -6.21 -36.17 31.96
CA PHE A 172 -7.11 -36.54 30.83
C PHE A 172 -6.57 -37.57 29.82
N PHE A 173 -5.31 -38.02 29.92
CA PHE A 173 -4.76 -39.07 29.05
C PHE A 173 -4.32 -40.32 29.85
N GLY A 174 -5.24 -40.84 30.66
CA GLY A 174 -5.15 -42.18 31.26
C GLY A 174 -5.91 -43.21 30.44
#